data_AF-A0A2X1YG87-F1
#
_entry.id   AF-A0A2X1YG87-F1
#
_cell.length_a   1.000
_cell.length_b   1.000
_cell.length_c   1.000
_cell.angle_alpha   90.00
_cell.angle_beta   90.00
_cell.angle_gamma   90.00
#
_symmetry.space_group_name_H-M   'P 1'
#
loop_
_entity.id
_entity.type
_entity.pdbx_description
1 polymer ?
#
loop_
_entity_poly.entity_id
_entity_poly.type
_entity_poly.pdbx_seq_one_letter_code
_entity_poly.pdbx_strand_id
1 'polypeptide(L)'
;MGVSRKSDEDRKEQKFTFAGAKASGAVSVGFSGGERRLQNLAAGEISATSTDAINGSQLFAVASEVYKGLNFDANTGGVQTSKLGSIVTIKGADANTDASKFDAGKNLMTSIEKQGEDSVVRIALAKNLEIDSVKAGKTSLNNDGLSVGNNVKVSDTGITAGGVSLTTEGINAGNTKITNVAAGTDNSDAVNVGQLTEVADQAKAAATKLVAGDGVTVESEQLADKSTEYTVSAKTDGATMTTVGGAIAANTTTFNTTTDGAVGAPVTPGALVTAETVQSAINSAGFNVIGAGNKAADQSGDFGKQLVKAGNTVTFEAGDNLTLKQDGAHFTFATAKDVSFDSVKVGGVTVNSAGINAGNTKITNVAAGTDNSDAVNVGQLTEVADQAKAGGDEAGCW
;
A
#
# COMPACT_ATOMS: atom_id res chain seq x y z
N MET A 1 -5.36 9.39 77.95
CA MET A 1 -5.75 8.59 79.13
C MET A 1 -5.40 9.38 80.38
N GLY A 2 -6.40 9.62 81.24
CA GLY A 2 -6.17 10.29 82.52
C GLY A 2 -5.16 9.50 83.33
N VAL A 3 -4.11 10.16 83.79
CA VAL A 3 -3.23 9.60 84.81
C VAL A 3 -4.04 9.57 86.09
N SER A 4 -4.73 8.46 86.32
CA SER A 4 -5.19 8.09 87.65
C SER A 4 -3.93 8.02 88.50
N ARG A 5 -3.68 9.07 89.28
CA ARG A 5 -2.79 8.96 90.44
C ARG A 5 -3.43 7.87 91.27
N LYS A 6 -2.82 6.69 91.25
CA LYS A 6 -3.05 5.64 92.24
C LYS A 6 -3.00 6.37 93.58
N SER A 7 -4.11 6.34 94.32
CA SER A 7 -4.17 6.86 95.67
C SER A 7 -2.94 6.36 96.43
N ASP A 8 -2.38 7.20 97.29
CA ASP A 8 -1.19 6.93 98.10
C ASP A 8 -1.33 5.72 99.06
N GLU A 9 -2.36 4.89 98.92
CA GLU A 9 -2.76 3.85 99.87
C GLU A 9 -2.14 2.46 99.64
N ASP A 10 -1.34 2.24 98.59
CA ASP A 10 -0.66 0.94 98.37
C ASP A 10 0.87 1.00 98.30
N ARG A 11 1.49 2.08 98.81
CA ARG A 11 2.87 1.95 99.29
C ARG A 11 2.81 1.37 100.69
N LYS A 12 3.08 0.06 100.81
CA LYS A 12 3.41 -0.55 102.11
C LYS A 12 4.69 0.11 102.62
N GLU A 13 4.56 1.26 103.27
CA GLU A 13 5.59 1.82 104.11
C GLU A 13 5.92 0.74 105.13
N GLN A 14 7.15 0.24 105.07
CA GLN A 14 7.62 -0.79 105.98
C GLN A 14 7.70 -0.14 107.37
N LYS A 15 6.62 -0.26 108.15
CA LYS A 15 6.56 0.31 109.50
C LYS A 15 7.55 -0.43 110.38
N PHE A 16 8.70 0.19 110.64
CA PHE A 16 9.64 -0.29 111.64
C PHE A 16 9.03 -0.08 113.03
N THR A 17 8.69 -1.17 113.71
CA THR A 17 8.30 -1.15 115.14
C THR A 17 9.56 -1.29 115.99
N PHE A 18 9.83 -0.32 116.87
CA PHE A 18 10.98 -0.36 117.78
C PHE A 18 10.63 -1.08 119.08
N ALA A 19 11.55 -1.89 119.61
CA ALA A 19 11.47 -2.39 120.97
C ALA A 19 11.64 -1.24 122.00
N GLY A 20 11.09 -1.41 123.20
CA GLY A 20 11.16 -0.37 124.24
C GLY A 20 10.34 0.89 123.96
N ALA A 21 9.35 0.82 123.05
CA ALA A 21 8.54 1.96 122.61
C ALA A 21 7.80 2.72 123.73
N LYS A 22 7.60 2.11 124.91
CA LYS A 22 7.02 2.75 126.11
C LYS A 22 8.08 2.87 127.20
N ALA A 23 8.69 4.05 127.32
CA ALA A 23 9.68 4.35 128.34
C ALA A 23 9.05 4.57 129.73
N SER A 24 9.68 4.07 130.79
CA SER A 24 9.29 4.33 132.19
C SER A 24 9.83 5.66 132.75
N GLY A 25 10.69 6.35 132.00
CA GLY A 25 11.42 7.56 132.37
C GLY A 25 12.63 7.76 131.45
N ALA A 26 13.43 8.80 131.66
CA ALA A 26 14.63 9.08 130.87
C ALA A 26 15.87 9.18 131.76
N VAL A 27 16.98 8.57 131.34
CA VAL A 27 18.30 8.78 131.95
C VAL A 27 18.97 9.93 131.20
N SER A 28 19.17 11.06 131.88
CA SER A 28 19.89 12.21 131.31
C SER A 28 21.36 12.20 131.72
N VAL A 29 22.25 12.33 130.76
CA VAL A 29 23.71 12.44 130.97
C VAL A 29 24.25 13.86 130.73
N GLY A 30 23.35 14.86 130.61
CA GLY A 30 23.72 16.25 130.34
C GLY A 30 22.52 17.19 130.26
N PHE A 31 22.70 18.29 129.53
CA PHE A 31 21.67 19.28 129.20
C PHE A 31 21.92 19.84 127.79
N SER A 32 20.92 20.52 127.21
CA SER A 32 21.01 21.07 125.84
C SER A 32 22.23 21.99 125.66
N GLY A 33 23.08 21.70 124.68
CA GLY A 33 24.35 22.40 124.41
C GLY A 33 25.52 22.02 125.33
N GLY A 34 25.30 21.11 126.28
CA GLY A 34 26.28 20.57 127.22
C GLY A 34 26.21 19.04 127.32
N GLU A 35 25.96 18.38 126.19
CA GLU A 35 25.80 16.93 126.09
C GLU A 35 27.13 16.21 126.35
N ARG A 36 27.06 15.02 126.96
CA ARG A 36 28.22 14.15 127.20
C ARG A 36 28.21 12.96 126.25
N ARG A 37 29.39 12.59 125.76
CA ARG A 37 29.60 11.31 125.05
C ARG A 37 29.56 10.17 126.06
N LEU A 38 28.77 9.14 125.79
CA LEU A 38 28.97 7.83 126.42
C LEU A 38 30.07 7.10 125.64
N GLN A 39 31.10 6.66 126.34
CA GLN A 39 32.30 6.04 125.75
C GLN A 39 32.48 4.61 126.25
N ASN A 40 33.26 3.82 125.53
CA ASN A 40 33.52 2.40 125.80
C ASN A 40 32.25 1.52 125.79
N LEU A 41 31.27 1.91 124.98
CA LEU A 41 30.07 1.12 124.77
C LEU A 41 30.38 -0.03 123.81
N ALA A 42 30.20 -1.27 124.28
CA ALA A 42 30.26 -2.46 123.44
C ALA A 42 29.18 -2.41 122.33
N ALA A 43 29.34 -3.19 121.26
CA ALA A 43 28.32 -3.27 120.22
C ALA A 43 27.05 -3.90 120.79
N GLY A 44 25.92 -3.20 120.71
CA GLY A 44 24.62 -3.70 121.16
C GLY A 44 24.04 -4.74 120.21
N GLU A 45 23.10 -5.54 120.68
CA GLU A 45 22.40 -6.49 119.80
C GLU A 45 21.61 -5.77 118.69
N ILE A 46 21.71 -6.26 117.44
CA ILE A 46 20.92 -5.76 116.31
C ILE A 46 19.81 -6.76 116.00
N SER A 47 18.65 -6.57 116.63
CA SER A 47 17.45 -7.38 116.42
C SER A 47 16.19 -6.55 116.62
N ALA A 48 15.04 -7.04 116.15
CA ALA A 48 13.76 -6.33 116.26
C ALA A 48 13.29 -6.12 117.71
N THR A 49 13.80 -6.93 118.66
CA THR A 49 13.46 -6.89 120.08
C THR A 49 14.53 -6.23 120.95
N SER A 50 15.67 -5.85 120.39
CA SER A 50 16.78 -5.28 121.13
C SER A 50 16.45 -3.89 121.67
N THR A 51 16.74 -3.69 122.95
CA THR A 51 16.72 -2.37 123.61
C THR A 51 18.13 -1.89 123.97
N ASP A 52 19.15 -2.52 123.40
CA ASP A 52 20.55 -2.18 123.65
C ASP A 52 20.90 -0.84 123.00
N ALA A 53 21.85 -0.13 123.62
CA ALA A 53 22.42 1.05 123.01
C ALA A 53 23.36 0.68 121.84
N ILE A 54 23.28 1.45 120.76
CA ILE A 54 24.10 1.26 119.55
C ILE A 54 25.34 2.15 119.64
N ASN A 55 26.51 1.62 119.27
CA ASN A 55 27.75 2.39 119.21
C ASN A 55 28.05 2.90 117.78
N GLY A 56 29.03 3.80 117.66
CA GLY A 56 29.38 4.42 116.38
C GLY A 56 29.86 3.45 115.29
N SER A 57 30.43 2.31 115.66
CA SER A 57 30.92 1.32 114.68
C SER A 57 29.78 0.62 113.93
N GLN A 58 28.67 0.38 114.62
CA GLN A 58 27.48 -0.26 114.05
C GLN A 58 26.78 0.68 113.06
N LEU A 59 26.62 1.96 113.42
CA LEU A 59 26.07 2.97 112.52
C LEU A 59 27.00 3.21 111.32
N PHE A 60 28.32 3.21 111.53
CA PHE A 60 29.31 3.37 110.46
C PHE A 60 29.29 2.20 109.47
N ALA A 61 29.13 0.96 109.94
CA ALA A 61 29.03 -0.22 109.08
C ALA A 61 27.84 -0.12 108.12
N VAL A 62 26.67 0.27 108.64
CA VAL A 62 25.48 0.51 107.81
C VAL A 62 25.71 1.67 106.84
N ALA A 63 26.22 2.81 107.34
CA ALA A 63 26.49 3.98 106.50
C ALA A 63 27.49 3.66 105.37
N SER A 64 28.49 2.82 105.63
CA SER A 64 29.49 2.41 104.63
C SER A 64 28.87 1.59 103.50
N GLU A 65 27.94 0.67 103.82
CA GLU A 65 27.24 -0.12 102.81
C GLU A 65 26.32 0.75 101.95
N VAL A 66 25.55 1.64 102.59
CA VAL A 66 24.66 2.60 101.94
C VAL A 66 25.46 3.56 101.03
N TYR A 67 26.69 3.92 101.40
CA TYR A 67 27.54 4.82 100.63
C TYR A 67 28.13 4.19 99.35
N LYS A 68 28.10 2.85 99.21
CA LYS A 68 28.57 2.17 97.99
C LYS A 68 27.72 2.49 96.77
N GLY A 69 26.43 2.79 96.94
CA GLY A 69 25.53 3.15 95.84
C GLY A 69 25.17 1.98 94.92
N LEU A 70 24.71 2.32 93.71
CA LEU A 70 24.39 1.36 92.65
C LEU A 70 25.47 1.40 91.56
N ASN A 71 25.96 0.23 91.18
CA ASN A 71 26.88 0.07 90.06
C ASN A 71 26.10 -0.14 88.76
N PHE A 72 26.44 0.61 87.72
CA PHE A 72 25.91 0.48 86.37
C PHE A 72 27.05 0.12 85.43
N ASP A 73 26.95 -1.02 84.77
CA ASP A 73 27.88 -1.42 83.72
C ASP A 73 27.23 -1.32 82.35
N ALA A 74 28.05 -1.23 81.31
CA ALA A 74 27.62 -1.19 79.92
C ALA A 74 28.62 -1.92 79.04
N ASN A 75 28.24 -2.23 77.81
CA ASN A 75 29.13 -2.87 76.84
C ASN A 75 30.45 -2.11 76.62
N THR A 76 30.46 -0.79 76.88
CA THR A 76 31.62 0.09 76.80
C THR A 76 31.57 1.13 77.92
N GLY A 77 32.72 1.56 78.44
CA GLY A 77 32.80 2.57 79.52
C GLY A 77 32.94 2.00 80.93
N GLY A 78 32.77 0.68 81.08
CA GLY A 78 32.96 -0.06 82.34
C GLY A 78 31.98 0.32 83.43
N VAL A 79 32.18 -0.24 84.62
CA VAL A 79 31.34 -0.03 85.79
C VAL A 79 31.43 1.43 86.28
N GLN A 80 30.28 2.08 86.37
CA GLN A 80 30.10 3.42 86.94
C GLN A 80 29.25 3.34 88.20
N THR A 81 29.73 3.93 89.30
CA THR A 81 29.03 3.92 90.59
C THR A 81 28.22 5.21 90.78
N SER A 82 26.92 5.08 90.99
CA SER A 82 26.02 6.17 91.35
C SER A 82 25.65 6.07 92.82
N LYS A 83 26.04 7.05 93.62
CA LYS A 83 25.70 7.10 95.06
C LYS A 83 24.19 7.24 95.25
N LEU A 84 23.66 6.71 96.36
CA LEU A 84 22.26 6.93 96.72
C LEU A 84 21.98 8.45 96.81
N GLY A 85 20.86 8.88 96.21
CA GLY A 85 20.49 10.29 96.09
C GLY A 85 21.06 11.03 94.87
N SER A 86 21.93 10.42 94.07
CA SER A 86 22.37 10.99 92.79
C SER A 86 21.35 10.75 91.66
N ILE A 87 21.47 11.52 90.56
CA ILE A 87 20.59 11.40 89.39
C ILE A 87 21.33 10.63 88.28
N VAL A 88 20.71 9.56 87.78
CA VAL A 88 21.14 8.85 86.57
C VAL A 88 20.27 9.29 85.40
N THR A 89 20.86 9.95 84.41
CA THR A 89 20.14 10.46 83.23
C THR A 89 20.33 9.51 82.05
N ILE A 90 19.24 8.91 81.56
CA ILE A 90 19.20 8.09 80.34
C ILE A 90 18.44 8.89 79.28
N LYS A 91 19.14 9.44 78.28
CA LYS A 91 18.52 10.28 77.23
C LYS A 91 19.10 9.98 75.84
N GLY A 92 18.28 10.21 74.81
CA GLY A 92 18.74 10.32 73.43
C GLY A 92 19.42 11.67 73.17
N ALA A 93 19.43 12.12 71.91
CA ALA A 93 19.95 13.44 71.56
C ALA A 93 19.17 14.57 72.27
N ASP A 94 19.87 15.65 72.66
CA ASP A 94 19.28 16.79 73.39
C ASP A 94 18.13 17.48 72.64
N ALA A 95 18.10 17.37 71.31
CA ALA A 95 17.04 17.92 70.46
C ALA A 95 15.70 17.17 70.57
N ASN A 96 15.68 15.97 71.16
CA ASN A 96 14.47 15.16 71.30
C ASN A 96 13.65 15.62 72.52
N THR A 97 12.77 16.60 72.32
CA THR A 97 11.97 17.21 73.40
C THR A 97 10.48 16.82 73.38
N ASP A 98 10.00 16.16 72.32
CA ASP A 98 8.59 15.80 72.13
C ASP A 98 8.43 14.28 71.96
N ALA A 99 7.94 13.62 73.01
CA ALA A 99 7.76 12.17 73.04
C ALA A 99 6.69 11.65 72.06
N SER A 100 5.76 12.49 71.60
CA SER A 100 4.68 12.08 70.68
C SER A 100 5.17 11.77 69.27
N LYS A 101 6.39 12.20 68.91
CA LYS A 101 7.04 11.95 67.62
C LYS A 101 7.85 10.65 67.57
N PHE A 102 7.78 9.86 68.64
CA PHE A 102 8.48 8.59 68.75
C PHE A 102 7.48 7.45 68.92
N ASP A 103 7.97 6.22 68.80
CA ASP A 103 7.16 5.00 68.81
C ASP A 103 6.50 4.66 70.16
N ALA A 104 6.55 5.57 71.15
CA ALA A 104 6.08 5.37 72.52
C ALA A 104 6.62 4.07 73.17
N GLY A 105 7.82 3.63 72.77
CA GLY A 105 8.44 2.40 73.28
C GLY A 105 7.93 1.12 72.63
N LYS A 106 7.15 1.18 71.53
CA LYS A 106 6.66 -0.02 70.83
C LYS A 106 7.78 -0.90 70.28
N ASN A 107 8.87 -0.33 69.79
CA ASN A 107 9.93 -1.09 69.14
C ASN A 107 11.05 -1.53 70.09
N LEU A 108 11.13 -1.01 71.32
CA LEU A 108 12.16 -1.37 72.28
C LEU A 108 11.57 -2.22 73.40
N MET A 109 12.04 -3.46 73.51
CA MET A 109 11.74 -4.37 74.61
C MET A 109 12.80 -4.26 75.69
N THR A 110 12.39 -4.35 76.96
CA THR A 110 13.30 -4.50 78.09
C THR A 110 13.00 -5.78 78.87
N SER A 111 14.03 -6.53 79.25
CA SER A 111 13.90 -7.68 80.14
C SER A 111 14.97 -7.66 81.20
N ILE A 112 14.69 -8.27 82.35
CA ILE A 112 15.62 -8.36 83.48
C ILE A 112 15.85 -9.84 83.83
N GLU A 113 17.10 -10.21 84.00
CA GLU A 113 17.55 -11.54 84.39
C GLU A 113 18.56 -11.42 85.53
N LYS A 114 18.50 -12.31 86.53
CA LYS A 114 19.53 -12.37 87.57
C LYS A 114 20.70 -13.23 87.12
N GLN A 115 21.91 -12.74 87.27
CA GLN A 115 23.15 -13.51 87.08
C GLN A 115 23.97 -13.45 88.37
N GLY A 116 23.85 -14.49 89.21
CA GLY A 116 24.40 -14.46 90.56
C GLY A 116 23.68 -13.44 91.45
N GLU A 117 24.45 -12.57 92.11
CA GLU A 117 23.94 -11.46 92.92
C GLU A 117 23.54 -10.23 92.07
N ASP A 118 23.96 -10.18 90.80
CA ASP A 118 23.74 -9.05 89.91
C ASP A 118 22.49 -9.22 89.03
N SER A 119 21.98 -8.10 88.50
CA SER A 119 20.87 -8.09 87.55
C SER A 119 21.33 -7.56 86.19
N VAL A 120 20.98 -8.28 85.12
CA VAL A 120 21.22 -7.87 83.73
C VAL A 120 19.91 -7.37 83.12
N VAL A 121 19.88 -6.09 82.76
CA VAL A 121 18.80 -5.51 81.96
C VAL A 121 19.19 -5.57 80.50
N ARG A 122 18.39 -6.27 79.69
CA ARG A 122 18.57 -6.33 78.23
C ARG A 122 17.63 -5.35 77.57
N ILE A 123 18.15 -4.60 76.60
CA ILE A 123 17.36 -3.78 75.69
C ILE A 123 17.47 -4.44 74.32
N ALA A 124 16.34 -4.77 73.71
CA ALA A 124 16.26 -5.43 72.41
C ALA A 124 15.31 -4.68 71.48
N LEU A 125 15.61 -4.73 70.18
CA LEU A 125 14.75 -4.17 69.15
C LEU A 125 13.69 -5.22 68.73
N ALA A 126 12.46 -4.78 68.48
CA ALA A 126 11.42 -5.61 67.90
C ALA A 126 11.86 -6.14 66.53
N LYS A 127 11.54 -7.41 66.24
CA LYS A 127 11.86 -8.01 64.94
C LYS A 127 11.11 -7.32 63.79
N ASN A 128 9.87 -6.92 64.05
CA ASN A 128 9.07 -6.10 63.16
C ASN A 128 9.01 -4.70 63.76
N LEU A 129 9.51 -3.72 63.01
CA LEU A 129 9.48 -2.33 63.43
C LEU A 129 8.16 -1.68 63.03
N GLU A 130 7.47 -1.07 63.99
CA GLU A 130 6.34 -0.17 63.77
C GLU A 130 6.86 1.26 63.79
N ILE A 131 7.17 1.78 62.60
CA ILE A 131 7.73 3.11 62.36
C ILE A 131 7.08 3.74 61.14
N ASP A 132 6.94 5.06 61.11
CA ASP A 132 6.28 5.76 59.99
C ASP A 132 7.14 5.80 58.72
N SER A 133 8.46 5.88 58.87
CA SER A 133 9.38 5.90 57.73
C SER A 133 10.82 5.50 58.06
N VAL A 134 11.53 5.03 57.04
CA VAL A 134 12.99 4.85 57.03
C VAL A 134 13.57 5.74 55.94
N LYS A 135 14.54 6.58 56.29
CA LYS A 135 15.22 7.48 55.34
C LYS A 135 16.72 7.21 55.29
N ALA A 136 17.22 6.91 54.11
CA ALA A 136 18.64 6.67 53.83
C ALA A 136 19.07 7.51 52.61
N GLY A 137 19.70 8.67 52.87
CA GLY A 137 20.07 9.62 51.82
C GLY A 137 18.82 10.13 51.06
N LYS A 138 18.77 9.87 49.75
CA LYS A 138 17.62 10.21 48.88
C LYS A 138 16.51 9.15 48.88
N THR A 139 16.76 7.99 49.48
CA THR A 139 15.81 6.89 49.52
C THR A 139 14.92 7.03 50.76
N SER A 140 13.61 6.95 50.58
CA SER A 140 12.65 6.94 51.69
C SER A 140 11.65 5.80 51.51
N LEU A 141 11.47 4.99 52.55
CA LEU A 141 10.41 3.99 52.68
C LEU A 141 9.40 4.51 53.70
N ASN A 142 8.13 4.63 53.33
CA ASN A 142 7.04 5.09 54.20
C ASN A 142 5.72 4.43 53.79
N ASN A 143 4.59 4.91 54.33
CA ASN A 143 3.25 4.42 53.97
C ASN A 143 2.89 4.55 52.49
N ASP A 144 3.54 5.44 51.73
CA ASP A 144 3.32 5.61 50.29
C ASP A 144 4.18 4.68 49.43
N GLY A 145 5.04 3.87 50.07
CA GLY A 145 5.96 2.92 49.44
C GLY A 145 7.43 3.37 49.48
N LEU A 146 8.21 2.97 48.46
CA LEU A 146 9.62 3.29 48.32
C LEU A 146 9.81 4.42 47.31
N SER A 147 10.63 5.41 47.65
CA SER A 147 11.02 6.51 46.75
C SER A 147 12.54 6.66 46.68
N VAL A 148 13.07 7.05 45.52
CA VAL A 148 14.46 7.48 45.34
C VAL A 148 14.47 8.85 44.67
N GLY A 149 14.68 9.89 45.48
CA GLY A 149 14.50 11.27 45.04
C GLY A 149 13.06 11.52 44.56
N ASN A 150 12.90 12.32 43.51
CA ASN A 150 11.59 12.69 42.95
C ASN A 150 11.19 11.85 41.73
N ASN A 151 12.09 11.01 41.22
CA ASN A 151 11.93 10.38 39.91
C ASN A 151 11.50 8.92 40.02
N VAL A 152 11.93 8.19 41.05
CA VAL A 152 11.61 6.78 41.20
C VAL A 152 10.66 6.58 42.36
N LYS A 153 9.52 5.93 42.12
CA LYS A 153 8.56 5.53 43.15
C LYS A 153 8.11 4.10 42.90
N VAL A 154 8.02 3.32 43.97
CA VAL A 154 7.37 2.02 44.01
C VAL A 154 6.25 2.12 45.03
N SER A 155 5.01 1.91 44.60
CA SER A 155 3.83 1.95 45.46
C SER A 155 2.82 0.87 45.08
N ASP A 156 1.71 0.85 45.80
CA ASP A 156 0.53 0.03 45.50
C ASP A 156 -0.03 0.24 44.08
N THR A 157 0.19 1.42 43.51
CA THR A 157 -0.18 1.76 42.12
C THR A 157 0.85 1.33 41.06
N GLY A 158 2.02 0.83 41.45
CA GLY A 158 3.06 0.35 40.53
C GLY A 158 4.42 1.04 40.70
N ILE A 159 5.21 1.03 39.62
CA ILE A 159 6.57 1.58 39.57
C ILE A 159 6.60 2.76 38.61
N THR A 160 7.18 3.88 39.03
CA THR A 160 7.47 5.01 38.15
C THR A 160 8.96 5.34 38.18
N ALA A 161 9.48 5.77 37.03
CA ALA A 161 10.86 6.23 36.84
C ALA A 161 10.88 7.40 35.85
N GLY A 162 10.72 8.63 36.35
CA GLY A 162 10.51 9.81 35.53
C GLY A 162 9.17 9.72 34.79
N GLY A 163 9.20 9.72 33.45
CA GLY A 163 8.01 9.57 32.61
C GLY A 163 7.62 8.12 32.29
N VAL A 164 8.45 7.14 32.66
CA VAL A 164 8.17 5.70 32.44
C VAL A 164 7.39 5.16 33.63
N SER A 165 6.37 4.33 33.38
CA SER A 165 5.63 3.64 34.43
C SER A 165 5.27 2.20 34.08
N LEU A 166 5.18 1.37 35.12
CA LEU A 166 4.63 0.02 35.11
C LEU A 166 3.52 -0.02 36.16
N THR A 167 2.27 -0.16 35.73
CA THR A 167 1.09 -0.21 36.60
C THR A 167 0.26 -1.46 36.29
N THR A 168 -0.88 -1.61 36.96
CA THR A 168 -1.86 -2.65 36.64
C THR A 168 -2.46 -2.52 35.24
N GLU A 169 -2.35 -1.35 34.60
CA GLU A 169 -2.80 -1.10 33.22
C GLU A 169 -1.73 -1.50 32.17
N GLY A 170 -0.52 -1.84 32.60
CA GLY A 170 0.58 -2.26 31.73
C GLY A 170 1.79 -1.32 31.79
N ILE A 171 2.52 -1.23 30.68
CA ILE A 171 3.77 -0.47 30.55
C ILE A 171 3.50 0.81 29.75
N ASN A 172 3.87 1.96 30.32
CA ASN A 172 3.97 3.22 29.60
C ASN A 172 5.44 3.64 29.49
N ALA A 173 5.96 3.69 28.26
CA ALA A 173 7.35 4.08 28.00
C ALA A 173 7.59 5.61 28.03
N GLY A 174 6.59 6.43 28.30
CA GLY A 174 6.75 7.88 28.44
C GLY A 174 7.29 8.57 27.19
N ASN A 175 6.86 8.14 26.00
CA ASN A 175 7.36 8.60 24.70
C ASN A 175 8.88 8.36 24.48
N THR A 176 9.48 7.43 25.20
CA THR A 176 10.88 7.05 25.00
C THR A 176 11.00 5.82 24.10
N LYS A 177 12.14 5.70 23.42
CA LYS A 177 12.43 4.50 22.61
C LYS A 177 12.64 3.30 23.54
N ILE A 178 11.93 2.21 23.25
CA ILE A 178 12.20 0.90 23.87
C ILE A 178 13.24 0.20 22.99
N THR A 179 14.44 -0.01 23.53
CA THR A 179 15.56 -0.67 22.83
C THR A 179 15.76 -2.07 23.38
N ASN A 180 16.52 -2.91 22.66
CA ASN A 180 16.76 -4.32 23.02
C ASN A 180 15.48 -5.19 23.08
N VAL A 181 14.48 -4.85 22.27
CA VAL A 181 13.30 -5.71 22.04
C VAL A 181 13.65 -6.70 20.94
N ALA A 182 13.77 -7.98 21.30
CA ALA A 182 13.98 -9.06 20.33
C ALA A 182 12.80 -9.14 19.34
N ALA A 183 12.99 -9.78 18.19
CA ALA A 183 11.87 -10.01 17.27
C ALA A 183 10.84 -10.93 17.95
N GLY A 184 9.57 -10.51 17.95
CA GLY A 184 8.48 -11.32 18.52
C GLY A 184 8.24 -12.57 17.69
N THR A 185 8.09 -13.71 18.36
CA THR A 185 7.81 -15.02 17.73
C THR A 185 6.39 -15.49 17.99
N ASP A 186 5.79 -15.08 19.12
CA ASP A 186 4.41 -15.41 19.50
C ASP A 186 3.46 -14.24 19.24
N ASN A 187 2.16 -14.54 19.12
CA ASN A 187 1.13 -13.54 18.82
C ASN A 187 0.97 -12.43 19.89
N SER A 188 1.49 -12.66 21.10
CA SER A 188 1.45 -11.72 22.22
C SER A 188 2.73 -10.90 22.39
N ASP A 189 3.75 -11.15 21.58
CA ASP A 189 5.03 -10.45 21.69
C ASP A 189 4.95 -9.03 21.14
N ALA A 190 5.78 -8.15 21.68
CA ALA A 190 5.97 -6.83 21.10
C ALA A 190 6.72 -6.93 19.77
N VAL A 191 6.22 -6.24 18.74
CA VAL A 191 6.86 -6.15 17.43
C VAL A 191 7.94 -5.07 17.46
N ASN A 192 9.14 -5.40 16.99
CA ASN A 192 10.23 -4.41 16.86
C ASN A 192 10.27 -3.79 15.45
N VAL A 193 11.08 -2.74 15.28
CA VAL A 193 11.18 -2.01 14.00
C VAL A 193 11.70 -2.90 12.86
N GLY A 194 12.56 -3.89 13.14
CA GLY A 194 13.05 -4.82 12.13
C GLY A 194 11.92 -5.61 11.48
N GLN A 195 11.01 -6.16 12.30
CA GLN A 195 9.81 -6.86 11.80
C GLN A 195 8.88 -5.93 11.02
N LEU A 196 8.70 -4.68 11.47
CA LEU A 196 7.89 -3.70 10.72
C LEU A 196 8.52 -3.35 9.36
N THR A 197 9.85 -3.23 9.30
CA THR A 197 10.58 -3.00 8.05
C THR A 197 10.40 -4.18 7.08
N GLU A 198 10.48 -5.42 7.56
CA GLU A 198 10.21 -6.60 6.73
C GLU A 198 8.80 -6.58 6.12
N VAL A 199 7.78 -6.22 6.91
CA VAL A 199 6.41 -6.06 6.41
C VAL A 199 6.32 -4.92 5.39
N ALA A 200 6.99 -3.79 5.65
CA ALA A 200 7.01 -2.66 4.72
C ALA A 200 7.68 -3.01 3.38
N ASP A 201 8.77 -3.78 3.41
CA ASP A 201 9.46 -4.26 2.22
C ASP A 201 8.62 -5.26 1.44
N GLN A 202 7.92 -6.18 2.13
CA GLN A 202 6.96 -7.09 1.51
C GLN A 202 5.81 -6.32 0.85
N ALA A 203 5.26 -5.31 1.51
CA ALA A 203 4.20 -4.46 0.95
C ALA A 203 4.68 -3.68 -0.29
N LYS A 204 5.93 -3.23 -0.29
CA LYS A 204 6.54 -2.55 -1.45
C LYS A 204 6.80 -3.51 -2.61
N ALA A 205 7.22 -4.74 -2.33
CA ALA A 205 7.44 -5.76 -3.33
C ALA A 205 6.13 -6.27 -3.96
N ALA A 206 5.01 -6.21 -3.23
CA ALA A 206 3.69 -6.56 -3.72
C ALA A 206 3.10 -5.55 -4.75
N ALA A 207 3.82 -4.48 -5.09
CA ALA A 207 3.37 -3.52 -6.09
C ALA A 207 3.26 -4.17 -7.48
N THR A 208 2.05 -4.17 -8.04
CA THR A 208 1.78 -4.68 -9.40
C THR A 208 2.42 -3.77 -10.44
N LYS A 209 3.28 -4.33 -11.29
CA LYS A 209 3.88 -3.62 -12.43
C LYS A 209 3.19 -4.03 -13.72
N LEU A 210 2.35 -3.15 -14.27
CA LEU A 210 1.83 -3.29 -15.64
C LEU A 210 2.74 -2.52 -16.60
N VAL A 211 3.12 -3.17 -17.69
CA VAL A 211 3.82 -2.53 -18.82
C VAL A 211 2.95 -2.75 -20.04
N ALA A 212 2.52 -1.65 -20.67
CA ALA A 212 1.77 -1.74 -21.91
C ALA A 212 2.68 -2.29 -23.02
N GLY A 213 2.30 -3.42 -23.60
CA GLY A 213 2.92 -3.92 -24.83
C GLY A 213 2.51 -3.09 -26.05
N ASP A 214 3.09 -3.41 -27.20
CA ASP A 214 2.69 -2.81 -28.47
C ASP A 214 1.21 -3.13 -28.76
N GLY A 215 0.45 -2.13 -29.24
CA GLY A 215 -0.98 -2.28 -29.52
C GLY A 215 -1.93 -2.18 -28.31
N VAL A 216 -1.43 -1.93 -27.09
CA VAL A 216 -2.26 -1.79 -25.88
C VAL A 216 -1.99 -0.44 -25.20
N THR A 217 -3.03 0.16 -24.61
CA THR A 217 -2.90 1.23 -23.61
C THR A 217 -3.27 0.69 -22.23
N VAL A 218 -2.53 1.15 -21.22
CA VAL A 218 -2.84 0.89 -19.81
C VAL A 218 -2.94 2.25 -19.14
N GLU A 219 -4.14 2.60 -18.73
CA GLU A 219 -4.42 3.80 -17.93
C GLU A 219 -4.59 3.37 -16.47
N SER A 220 -4.20 4.22 -15.53
CA SER A 220 -4.33 3.94 -14.11
C SER A 220 -4.88 5.14 -13.35
N GLU A 221 -5.79 4.89 -12.40
CA GLU A 221 -6.34 5.90 -11.51
C GLU A 221 -6.29 5.41 -10.06
N GLN A 222 -5.96 6.32 -9.13
CA GLN A 222 -6.02 6.00 -7.70
C GLN A 222 -7.43 6.26 -7.18
N LEU A 223 -8.05 5.22 -6.62
CA LEU A 223 -9.37 5.27 -6.03
C LEU A 223 -9.33 5.95 -4.64
N ALA A 224 -10.50 6.31 -4.12
CA ALA A 224 -10.64 6.97 -2.82
C ALA A 224 -10.12 6.11 -1.63
N ASP A 225 -10.13 4.78 -1.77
CA ASP A 225 -9.58 3.84 -0.79
C ASP A 225 -8.06 3.65 -0.91
N LYS A 226 -7.42 4.44 -1.80
CA LYS A 226 -5.99 4.42 -2.14
C LYS A 226 -5.54 3.22 -2.98
N SER A 227 -6.43 2.30 -3.36
CA SER A 227 -6.12 1.27 -4.35
C SER A 227 -5.95 1.90 -5.75
N THR A 228 -5.32 1.17 -6.66
CA THR A 228 -5.12 1.62 -8.04
C THR A 228 -5.95 0.75 -8.98
N GLU A 229 -6.84 1.38 -9.74
CA GLU A 229 -7.57 0.73 -10.82
C GLU A 229 -6.77 0.85 -12.12
N TYR A 230 -6.68 -0.25 -12.88
CA TYR A 230 -6.01 -0.28 -14.18
C TYR A 230 -7.03 -0.59 -15.26
N THR A 231 -7.15 0.31 -16.24
CA THR A 231 -7.94 0.09 -17.45
C THR A 231 -7.01 -0.30 -18.58
N VAL A 232 -7.22 -1.51 -19.13
CA VAL A 232 -6.43 -2.03 -20.26
C VAL A 232 -7.29 -2.03 -21.52
N SER A 233 -6.83 -1.31 -22.55
CA SER A 233 -7.55 -1.12 -23.80
C SER A 233 -6.67 -1.40 -25.01
N ALA A 234 -7.26 -1.86 -26.11
CA ALA A 234 -6.55 -1.96 -27.38
C ALA A 234 -6.33 -0.57 -27.99
N LYS A 235 -5.13 -0.32 -28.52
CA LYS A 235 -4.85 0.85 -29.35
C LYS A 235 -5.57 0.67 -30.68
N THR A 236 -6.38 1.64 -31.05
CA THR A 236 -7.01 1.72 -32.37
C THR A 236 -6.59 3.02 -33.04
N ASP A 237 -6.56 3.03 -34.37
CA ASP A 237 -6.24 4.23 -35.16
C ASP A 237 -7.49 5.09 -35.43
N GLY A 238 -8.68 4.58 -35.07
CA GLY A 238 -9.98 5.19 -35.35
C GLY A 238 -10.38 5.15 -36.83
N ALA A 239 -9.46 4.82 -37.73
CA ALA A 239 -9.64 4.86 -39.19
C ALA A 239 -9.93 3.46 -39.74
N THR A 240 -9.06 2.49 -39.49
CA THR A 240 -9.26 1.09 -39.89
C THR A 240 -9.99 0.28 -38.82
N MET A 241 -9.71 0.57 -37.55
CA MET A 241 -10.30 -0.10 -36.40
C MET A 241 -10.79 0.93 -35.38
N THR A 242 -11.85 0.61 -34.65
CA THR A 242 -12.41 1.43 -33.57
C THR A 242 -12.93 0.54 -32.44
N THR A 243 -13.43 1.14 -31.36
CA THR A 243 -14.12 0.43 -30.28
C THR A 243 -15.58 0.84 -30.23
N VAL A 244 -16.50 -0.12 -30.33
CA VAL A 244 -17.95 0.11 -30.24
C VAL A 244 -18.52 -0.79 -29.16
N GLY A 245 -19.13 -0.21 -28.13
CA GLY A 245 -19.72 -0.98 -27.02
C GLY A 245 -18.71 -1.83 -26.25
N GLY A 246 -17.43 -1.42 -26.20
CA GLY A 246 -16.34 -2.15 -25.55
C GLY A 246 -15.70 -3.27 -26.39
N ALA A 247 -16.23 -3.56 -27.59
CA ALA A 247 -15.61 -4.50 -28.52
C ALA A 247 -14.78 -3.77 -29.57
N ILE A 248 -13.69 -4.40 -30.02
CA ILE A 248 -12.93 -3.94 -31.18
C ILE A 248 -13.76 -4.21 -32.44
N ALA A 249 -13.91 -3.20 -33.28
CA ALA A 249 -14.67 -3.26 -34.53
C ALA A 249 -13.82 -2.75 -35.70
N ALA A 250 -13.96 -3.38 -36.86
CA ALA A 250 -13.39 -2.90 -38.11
C ALA A 250 -14.29 -1.83 -38.72
N ASN A 251 -13.70 -0.73 -39.15
CA ASN A 251 -14.39 0.28 -39.94
C ASN A 251 -14.39 -0.15 -41.40
N THR A 252 -15.56 -0.53 -41.92
CA THR A 252 -15.72 -0.92 -43.32
C THR A 252 -16.41 0.17 -44.13
N THR A 253 -16.08 0.27 -45.42
CA THR A 253 -16.69 1.21 -46.35
C THR A 253 -17.08 0.53 -47.66
N THR A 254 -17.82 1.25 -48.49
CA THR A 254 -18.17 0.86 -49.86
C THR A 254 -17.57 1.84 -50.87
N PHE A 255 -17.70 1.55 -52.16
CA PHE A 255 -17.29 2.47 -53.23
C PHE A 255 -18.47 3.33 -53.68
N ASN A 256 -18.20 4.56 -54.08
CA ASN A 256 -19.19 5.38 -54.79
C ASN A 256 -19.57 4.73 -56.13
N THR A 257 -20.82 4.91 -56.56
CA THR A 257 -21.29 4.43 -57.86
C THR A 257 -20.82 5.38 -58.97
N THR A 258 -20.44 4.83 -60.12
CA THR A 258 -20.20 5.62 -61.35
C THR A 258 -21.13 5.15 -62.46
N THR A 259 -21.33 5.99 -63.47
CA THR A 259 -22.20 5.70 -64.62
C THR A 259 -21.43 5.21 -65.85
N ASP A 260 -20.10 5.23 -65.80
CA ASP A 260 -19.21 4.98 -66.93
C ASP A 260 -18.47 3.64 -66.86
N GLY A 261 -18.72 2.84 -65.81
CA GLY A 261 -18.09 1.52 -65.62
C GLY A 261 -16.80 1.55 -64.79
N ALA A 262 -16.35 2.73 -64.34
CA ALA A 262 -15.24 2.84 -63.40
C ALA A 262 -15.65 2.42 -61.98
N VAL A 263 -14.67 2.00 -61.17
CA VAL A 263 -14.87 1.85 -59.72
C VAL A 263 -14.70 3.23 -59.08
N GLY A 264 -15.73 3.72 -58.38
CA GLY A 264 -15.67 5.03 -57.72
C GLY A 264 -14.71 5.04 -56.52
N ALA A 265 -14.35 6.22 -56.06
CA ALA A 265 -13.57 6.37 -54.83
C ALA A 265 -14.33 5.76 -53.62
N PRO A 266 -13.62 5.26 -52.60
CA PRO A 266 -14.25 4.84 -51.35
C PRO A 266 -15.11 5.94 -50.74
N VAL A 267 -16.26 5.57 -50.18
CA VAL A 267 -17.16 6.51 -49.48
C VAL A 267 -16.46 7.11 -48.26
N THR A 268 -15.69 6.29 -47.55
CA THR A 268 -14.89 6.69 -46.39
C THR A 268 -13.42 6.38 -46.66
N PRO A 269 -12.60 7.38 -47.03
CA PRO A 269 -11.17 7.19 -47.25
C PRO A 269 -10.47 6.64 -46.00
N GLY A 270 -9.59 5.64 -46.18
CA GLY A 270 -8.81 5.02 -45.10
C GLY A 270 -9.51 3.89 -44.34
N ALA A 271 -10.81 3.66 -44.58
CA ALA A 271 -11.53 2.50 -44.05
C ALA A 271 -11.25 1.23 -44.87
N LEU A 272 -11.53 0.07 -44.28
CA LEU A 272 -11.36 -1.23 -44.92
C LEU A 272 -12.52 -1.54 -45.89
N VAL A 273 -12.29 -2.42 -46.85
CA VAL A 273 -13.36 -2.96 -47.72
C VAL A 273 -13.53 -4.45 -47.43
N THR A 274 -14.75 -4.97 -47.56
CA THR A 274 -15.02 -6.40 -47.39
C THR A 274 -14.87 -7.14 -48.72
N ALA A 275 -14.75 -8.48 -48.66
CA ALA A 275 -14.76 -9.32 -49.86
C ALA A 275 -16.02 -9.10 -50.71
N GLU A 276 -17.17 -8.90 -50.05
CA GLU A 276 -18.44 -8.58 -50.70
C GLU A 276 -18.41 -7.22 -51.42
N THR A 277 -17.80 -6.20 -50.80
CA THR A 277 -17.61 -4.88 -51.44
C THR A 277 -16.75 -4.99 -52.70
N VAL A 278 -15.63 -5.72 -52.63
CA VAL A 278 -14.73 -5.92 -53.77
C VAL A 278 -15.43 -6.70 -54.88
N GLN A 279 -16.12 -7.79 -54.55
CA GLN A 279 -16.90 -8.57 -55.52
C GLN A 279 -17.95 -7.70 -56.23
N SER A 280 -18.69 -6.91 -55.46
CA SER A 280 -19.74 -6.03 -56.00
C SER A 280 -19.17 -4.96 -56.92
N ALA A 281 -18.01 -4.39 -56.59
CA ALA A 281 -17.31 -3.42 -57.43
C ALA A 281 -16.88 -4.05 -58.76
N ILE A 282 -16.26 -5.24 -58.72
CA ILE A 282 -15.83 -5.97 -59.92
C ILE A 282 -17.02 -6.30 -60.83
N ASN A 283 -18.11 -6.82 -60.26
CA ASN A 283 -19.31 -7.20 -61.02
C ASN A 283 -20.06 -5.98 -61.60
N SER A 284 -19.81 -4.78 -61.06
CA SER A 284 -20.42 -3.54 -61.54
C SER A 284 -19.52 -2.78 -62.52
N ALA A 285 -18.20 -2.99 -62.44
CA ALA A 285 -17.22 -2.39 -63.33
C ALA A 285 -17.33 -2.95 -64.76
N GLY A 286 -16.92 -2.15 -65.73
CA GLY A 286 -16.99 -2.50 -67.14
C GLY A 286 -16.34 -1.48 -68.06
N PHE A 287 -16.44 -1.72 -69.35
CA PHE A 287 -16.02 -0.76 -70.39
C PHE A 287 -17.19 -0.46 -71.32
N ASN A 288 -17.21 0.75 -71.87
CA ASN A 288 -18.25 1.15 -72.80
C ASN A 288 -17.88 0.74 -74.23
N VAL A 289 -18.83 0.11 -74.93
CA VAL A 289 -18.78 -0.10 -76.38
C VAL A 289 -19.77 0.83 -77.07
N ILE A 290 -19.39 1.36 -78.23
CA ILE A 290 -20.24 2.19 -79.08
C ILE A 290 -19.84 1.98 -80.53
N GLY A 291 -20.83 1.84 -81.42
CA GLY A 291 -20.61 1.80 -82.86
C GLY A 291 -20.33 3.20 -83.43
N ALA A 292 -19.71 3.27 -84.60
CA ALA A 292 -19.54 4.52 -85.36
C ALA A 292 -19.59 4.24 -86.87
N GLY A 293 -20.00 5.22 -87.66
CA GLY A 293 -20.03 5.13 -89.13
C GLY A 293 -21.43 4.89 -89.72
N ASN A 294 -21.46 4.24 -90.89
CA ASN A 294 -22.69 4.00 -91.65
C ASN A 294 -23.62 3.02 -90.92
N LYS A 295 -24.91 3.34 -90.88
CA LYS A 295 -25.93 2.50 -90.24
C LYS A 295 -26.54 1.53 -91.26
N ALA A 296 -26.84 0.31 -90.80
CA ALA A 296 -27.70 -0.60 -91.55
C ALA A 296 -29.11 0.01 -91.69
N ALA A 297 -29.85 -0.35 -92.74
CA ALA A 297 -31.16 0.24 -93.04
C ALA A 297 -32.22 -0.06 -91.96
N ASP A 298 -32.03 -1.14 -91.21
CA ASP A 298 -32.86 -1.61 -90.10
C ASP A 298 -32.39 -1.11 -88.72
N GLN A 299 -31.27 -0.40 -88.63
CA GLN A 299 -30.83 0.22 -87.38
C GLN A 299 -31.65 1.47 -87.08
N SER A 300 -32.58 1.34 -86.13
CA SER A 300 -33.32 2.46 -85.55
C SER A 300 -32.48 3.16 -84.47
N GLY A 301 -32.42 4.51 -84.49
CA GLY A 301 -31.69 5.33 -83.50
C GLY A 301 -30.21 5.58 -83.78
N ASP A 302 -29.58 6.43 -82.96
CA ASP A 302 -28.12 6.63 -82.94
C ASP A 302 -27.42 5.52 -82.16
N PHE A 303 -26.12 5.29 -82.44
CA PHE A 303 -25.33 4.36 -81.66
C PHE A 303 -25.29 4.84 -80.19
N GLY A 304 -25.82 4.02 -79.28
CA GLY A 304 -25.75 4.26 -77.85
C GLY A 304 -24.48 3.70 -77.24
N LYS A 305 -23.96 4.37 -76.21
CA LYS A 305 -22.95 3.76 -75.35
C LYS A 305 -23.59 2.62 -74.57
N GLN A 306 -23.00 1.44 -74.66
CA GLN A 306 -23.42 0.28 -73.88
C GLN A 306 -22.30 -0.14 -72.94
N LEU A 307 -22.62 -0.23 -71.65
CA LEU A 307 -21.67 -0.71 -70.64
C LEU A 307 -21.60 -2.24 -70.69
N VAL A 308 -20.41 -2.77 -70.96
CA VAL A 308 -20.10 -4.20 -70.91
C VAL A 308 -19.44 -4.48 -69.58
N LYS A 309 -20.17 -5.15 -68.68
CA LYS A 309 -19.69 -5.52 -67.35
C LYS A 309 -18.69 -6.69 -67.40
N ALA A 310 -17.90 -6.83 -66.35
CA ALA A 310 -17.02 -7.99 -66.18
C ALA A 310 -17.81 -9.31 -66.31
N GLY A 311 -17.31 -10.24 -67.13
CA GLY A 311 -17.96 -11.51 -67.43
C GLY A 311 -18.97 -11.49 -68.58
N ASN A 312 -19.36 -10.31 -69.09
CA ASN A 312 -20.21 -10.24 -70.28
C ASN A 312 -19.42 -10.57 -71.55
N THR A 313 -20.11 -11.13 -72.54
CA THR A 313 -19.56 -11.39 -73.89
C THR A 313 -19.95 -10.27 -74.83
N VAL A 314 -18.99 -9.78 -75.64
CA VAL A 314 -19.25 -8.88 -76.78
C VAL A 314 -19.15 -9.70 -78.05
N THR A 315 -20.20 -9.69 -78.85
CA THR A 315 -20.23 -10.37 -80.15
C THR A 315 -19.93 -9.37 -81.27
N PHE A 316 -18.97 -9.71 -82.12
CA PHE A 316 -18.72 -9.02 -83.38
C PHE A 316 -19.23 -9.89 -84.52
N GLU A 317 -20.08 -9.35 -85.37
CA GLU A 317 -20.67 -10.05 -86.50
C GLU A 317 -20.21 -9.41 -87.81
N ALA A 318 -20.02 -10.24 -88.84
CA ALA A 318 -19.71 -9.80 -90.20
C ALA A 318 -20.84 -10.25 -91.12
N GLY A 319 -21.37 -9.31 -91.92
CA GLY A 319 -22.35 -9.63 -92.97
C GLY A 319 -21.69 -10.24 -94.19
N ASP A 320 -22.51 -10.61 -95.19
CA ASP A 320 -22.12 -11.48 -96.32
C ASP A 320 -20.84 -11.07 -97.09
N ASN A 321 -20.61 -9.77 -97.27
CA ASN A 321 -19.45 -9.25 -98.01
C ASN A 321 -18.19 -9.03 -97.16
N LEU A 322 -18.25 -9.33 -95.86
CA LEU A 322 -17.15 -9.20 -94.92
C LEU A 322 -16.79 -10.55 -94.32
N THR A 323 -15.52 -10.72 -94.00
CA THR A 323 -15.01 -11.84 -93.22
C THR A 323 -14.46 -11.32 -91.92
N LEU A 324 -14.78 -12.01 -90.82
CA LEU A 324 -14.23 -11.75 -89.50
C LEU A 324 -13.40 -12.96 -89.07
N LYS A 325 -12.12 -12.72 -88.76
CA LYS A 325 -11.24 -13.69 -88.14
C LYS A 325 -10.89 -13.23 -86.73
N GLN A 326 -11.07 -14.11 -85.74
CA GLN A 326 -10.59 -13.91 -84.38
C GLN A 326 -9.39 -14.83 -84.10
N ASP A 327 -8.32 -14.25 -83.58
CA ASP A 327 -7.16 -14.98 -83.05
C ASP A 327 -6.79 -14.39 -81.69
N GLY A 328 -7.22 -15.04 -80.61
CA GLY A 328 -7.18 -14.48 -79.26
C GLY A 328 -7.94 -13.15 -79.17
N ALA A 329 -7.22 -12.08 -78.82
CA ALA A 329 -7.75 -10.70 -78.72
C ALA A 329 -7.61 -9.89 -80.02
N HIS A 330 -7.07 -10.48 -81.09
CA HIS A 330 -6.93 -9.82 -82.39
C HIS A 330 -8.10 -10.17 -83.29
N PHE A 331 -8.83 -9.15 -83.71
CA PHE A 331 -9.95 -9.27 -84.65
C PHE A 331 -9.54 -8.63 -85.97
N THR A 332 -9.61 -9.40 -87.06
CA THR A 332 -9.32 -8.91 -88.41
C THR A 332 -10.60 -8.92 -89.23
N PHE A 333 -10.99 -7.74 -89.72
CA PHE A 333 -12.04 -7.60 -90.71
C PHE A 333 -11.42 -7.46 -92.10
N ALA A 334 -11.90 -8.24 -93.06
CA ALA A 334 -11.49 -8.15 -94.45
C ALA A 334 -12.70 -8.30 -95.37
N THR A 335 -12.66 -7.73 -96.58
CA THR A 335 -13.65 -8.04 -97.60
C THR A 335 -13.56 -9.52 -97.97
N ALA A 336 -14.71 -10.17 -98.19
CA ALA A 336 -14.73 -11.51 -98.77
C ALA A 336 -14.01 -11.51 -100.13
N LYS A 337 -13.43 -12.66 -100.53
CA LYS A 337 -12.81 -12.78 -101.87
C LYS A 337 -13.86 -12.68 -102.98
N ASP A 338 -15.00 -13.31 -102.74
CA ASP A 338 -16.17 -13.25 -103.59
C ASP A 338 -17.20 -12.37 -102.89
N VAL A 339 -17.49 -11.21 -103.48
CA VAL A 339 -18.46 -10.24 -102.96
C VAL A 339 -19.67 -10.19 -103.88
N SER A 340 -20.85 -10.15 -103.29
CA SER A 340 -22.11 -10.00 -104.00
C SER A 340 -22.69 -8.62 -103.73
N PHE A 341 -22.85 -7.83 -104.79
CA PHE A 341 -23.53 -6.55 -104.73
C PHE A 341 -24.70 -6.57 -105.69
N ASP A 342 -25.83 -6.03 -105.27
CA ASP A 342 -26.97 -5.82 -106.18
C ASP A 342 -26.64 -4.77 -107.27
N SER A 343 -25.75 -3.83 -106.93
CA SER A 343 -25.27 -2.78 -107.83
C SER A 343 -23.91 -2.27 -107.38
N VAL A 344 -22.98 -2.09 -108.33
CA VAL A 344 -21.69 -1.45 -108.10
C VAL A 344 -21.64 -0.17 -108.91
N LYS A 345 -21.31 0.95 -108.26
CA LYS A 345 -21.15 2.26 -108.90
C LYS A 345 -19.73 2.77 -108.73
N VAL A 346 -19.06 3.03 -109.84
CA VAL A 346 -17.71 3.61 -109.88
C VAL A 346 -17.76 4.90 -110.69
N GLY A 347 -17.88 6.03 -109.99
CA GLY A 347 -18.15 7.33 -110.63
C GLY A 347 -19.49 7.32 -111.39
N GLY A 348 -19.43 7.49 -112.72
CA GLY A 348 -20.60 7.44 -113.61
C GLY A 348 -20.94 6.05 -114.16
N VAL A 349 -20.05 5.07 -114.03
CA VAL A 349 -20.25 3.69 -114.52
C VAL A 349 -21.04 2.91 -113.47
N THR A 350 -22.03 2.14 -113.92
CA THR A 350 -22.85 1.27 -113.05
C THR A 350 -22.91 -0.14 -113.62
N VAL A 351 -22.74 -1.15 -112.75
CA VAL A 351 -22.91 -2.56 -113.08
C VAL A 351 -23.97 -3.15 -112.14
N ASN A 352 -25.04 -3.71 -112.69
CA ASN A 352 -26.14 -4.33 -111.94
C ASN A 352 -26.79 -5.46 -112.76
N SER A 353 -27.90 -6.00 -112.25
CA SER A 353 -28.66 -7.08 -112.92
C SER A 353 -29.21 -6.73 -114.32
N ALA A 354 -29.25 -5.45 -114.71
CA ALA A 354 -29.66 -5.01 -116.05
C ALA A 354 -28.50 -4.87 -117.05
N GLY A 355 -27.24 -5.03 -116.62
CA GLY A 355 -26.05 -4.98 -117.48
C GLY A 355 -25.03 -3.89 -117.09
N ILE A 356 -24.12 -3.58 -118.02
CA ILE A 356 -23.08 -2.54 -117.84
C ILE A 356 -23.56 -1.22 -118.45
N ASN A 357 -23.68 -0.18 -117.64
CA ASN A 357 -23.86 1.19 -118.11
C ASN A 357 -22.52 1.94 -118.03
N ALA A 358 -21.96 2.28 -119.20
CA ALA A 358 -20.68 2.98 -119.31
C ALA A 358 -20.73 4.47 -118.91
N GLY A 359 -21.90 5.02 -118.52
CA GLY A 359 -21.99 6.39 -118.01
C GLY A 359 -21.49 7.46 -118.98
N ASN A 360 -21.75 7.30 -120.28
CA ASN A 360 -21.22 8.15 -121.36
C ASN A 360 -19.67 8.21 -121.44
N THR A 361 -18.97 7.21 -120.91
CA THR A 361 -17.51 7.08 -121.07
C THR A 361 -17.16 6.07 -122.14
N LYS A 362 -16.06 6.31 -122.85
CA LYS A 362 -15.53 5.38 -123.86
C LYS A 362 -15.06 4.10 -123.16
N ILE A 363 -15.51 2.94 -123.64
CA ILE A 363 -14.92 1.64 -123.27
C ILE A 363 -13.65 1.48 -124.11
N THR A 364 -12.49 1.52 -123.45
CA THR A 364 -11.18 1.41 -124.11
C THR A 364 -10.57 0.03 -123.83
N ASN A 365 -9.57 -0.39 -124.61
CA ASN A 365 -8.94 -1.71 -124.54
C ASN A 365 -9.89 -2.89 -124.86
N VAL A 366 -10.83 -2.69 -125.79
CA VAL A 366 -11.70 -3.76 -126.30
C VAL A 366 -11.00 -4.45 -127.47
N ALA A 367 -10.74 -5.75 -127.35
CA ALA A 367 -10.17 -6.57 -128.42
C ALA A 367 -11.18 -6.74 -129.58
N ALA A 368 -10.70 -7.21 -130.74
CA ALA A 368 -11.58 -7.55 -131.86
C ALA A 368 -12.44 -8.77 -131.48
N GLY A 369 -13.77 -8.64 -131.51
CA GLY A 369 -14.69 -9.73 -131.22
C GLY A 369 -14.64 -10.82 -132.29
N THR A 370 -14.70 -12.07 -131.88
CA THR A 370 -14.65 -13.23 -132.80
C THR A 370 -15.95 -14.03 -132.81
N ASP A 371 -16.71 -13.97 -131.71
CA ASP A 371 -18.01 -14.62 -131.56
C ASP A 371 -19.17 -13.62 -131.71
N ASN A 372 -20.37 -14.11 -132.07
CA ASN A 372 -21.55 -13.28 -132.33
C ASN A 372 -22.03 -12.43 -131.13
N SER A 373 -21.62 -12.78 -129.91
CA SER A 373 -21.96 -12.08 -128.67
C SER A 373 -20.86 -11.13 -128.17
N ASP A 374 -19.76 -11.01 -128.92
CA ASP A 374 -18.66 -10.14 -128.53
C ASP A 374 -18.94 -8.67 -128.88
N ALA A 375 -18.32 -7.77 -128.12
CA ALA A 375 -18.34 -6.35 -128.46
C ALA A 375 -17.46 -6.08 -129.69
N VAL A 376 -17.95 -5.26 -130.62
CA VAL A 376 -17.19 -4.81 -131.80
C VAL A 376 -16.34 -3.60 -131.42
N ASN A 377 -15.04 -3.66 -131.68
CA ASN A 377 -14.15 -2.50 -131.50
C ASN A 377 -14.06 -1.63 -132.76
N VAL A 378 -13.52 -0.42 -132.62
CA VAL A 378 -13.39 0.52 -133.75
C VAL A 378 -12.45 0.00 -134.84
N GLY A 379 -11.45 -0.82 -134.49
CA GLY A 379 -10.53 -1.43 -135.45
C GLY A 379 -11.25 -2.35 -136.44
N GLN A 380 -12.12 -3.24 -135.95
CA GLN A 380 -12.94 -4.11 -136.80
C GLN A 380 -13.95 -3.33 -137.63
N LEU A 381 -14.56 -2.29 -137.06
CA LEU A 381 -15.43 -1.42 -137.82
C LEU A 381 -14.64 -0.67 -138.91
N THR A 382 -13.37 -0.34 -138.66
CA THR A 382 -12.47 0.27 -139.64
C THR A 382 -12.08 -0.74 -140.72
N GLU A 383 -11.77 -2.00 -140.39
CA GLU A 383 -11.50 -3.06 -141.37
C GLU A 383 -12.74 -3.35 -142.25
N VAL A 384 -13.93 -3.43 -141.67
CA VAL A 384 -15.18 -3.55 -142.45
C VAL A 384 -15.38 -2.32 -143.33
N ALA A 385 -15.10 -1.11 -142.82
CA ALA A 385 -15.15 0.10 -143.61
C ALA A 385 -14.11 0.14 -144.74
N ASP A 386 -12.92 -0.44 -144.52
CA ASP A 386 -11.86 -0.56 -145.52
C ASP A 386 -12.20 -1.65 -146.56
N GLN A 387 -12.81 -2.77 -146.16
CA GLN A 387 -13.37 -3.76 -147.09
C GLN A 387 -14.51 -3.19 -147.94
N ALA A 388 -15.39 -2.38 -147.36
CA ALA A 388 -16.46 -1.70 -148.09
C ALA A 388 -15.93 -0.68 -149.11
N LYS A 389 -14.75 -0.08 -148.89
CA LYS A 389 -14.06 0.77 -149.87
C LYS A 389 -13.38 -0.05 -150.98
N ALA A 390 -12.77 -1.19 -150.65
CA ALA A 390 -12.09 -2.04 -151.63
C ALA A 390 -13.04 -2.76 -152.61
N GLY A 391 -14.29 -3.04 -152.22
CA GLY A 391 -15.31 -3.60 -153.10
C GLY A 391 -15.93 -2.62 -154.10
N GLY A 392 -15.60 -1.33 -154.03
CA GLY A 392 -16.13 -0.30 -154.92
C GLY A 392 -15.39 -0.14 -156.26
N ASP A 393 -14.13 -0.60 -156.37
CA ASP A 393 -13.24 -0.28 -157.49
C ASP A 393 -13.10 -1.38 -158.57
N GLU A 394 -13.78 -2.54 -158.45
CA GLU A 394 -13.74 -3.63 -159.47
C GLU A 394 -15.04 -3.76 -160.30
N ALA A 395 -15.71 -2.66 -160.61
CA ALA A 395 -16.79 -2.64 -161.61
C ALA A 395 -16.43 -1.75 -162.81
N GLY A 396 -15.53 -2.23 -163.67
CA GLY A 396 -15.21 -1.60 -164.97
C GLY A 396 -14.31 -2.44 -165.89
N CYS A 397 -14.88 -2.91 -167.02
CA CYS A 397 -14.30 -3.70 -168.13
C CYS A 397 -14.14 -5.22 -167.84
N TRP A 398 -14.92 -6.16 -168.38
CA TRP A 398 -15.73 -6.26 -169.61
C TRP A 398 -17.06 -6.97 -169.37
#